data_AF-A0AAW7VPA8-F1
#
_entry.id   AF-A0AAW7VPA8-F1
#
_cell.length_a   1.000
_cell.length_b   1.000
_cell.length_c   1.000
_cell.angle_alpha   90.00
_cell.angle_beta   90.00
_cell.angle_gamma   90.00
#
_symmetry.space_group_name_H-M   'P 1'
#
loop_
_entity.id
_entity.type
_entity.pdbx_description
1 polymer ?
#
loop_
_entity_poly.entity_id
_entity_poly.type
_entity_poly.pdbx_seq_one_letter_code
_entity_poly.pdbx_strand_id
1 'polypeptide(L)'
;MEPLFNFLGNYWWLVFVFGGMAGGWAKSISKANERRHRRKVELYRLKNQQVVAEQASQAEVAVLMAAHDAVNHKWLDYELDVGKLIDYPLMSDVREPLTVAFLRAKKEADGLRPAAAADITTAARLAEYRSAVRSYEIAFEIAEHEAKRIKDANFTGPERDRLATARKLLRIAEDVAATPAERQTAYKRARKELDGLIVLPDVTLAALEAKVAGMIDARRDPEADAQMA
;
A
#
# COMPACT_ATOMS: atom_id res chain seq x y z
N MET A 1 21.94 -73.82 -50.19
CA MET A 1 22.17 -72.47 -49.64
C MET A 1 22.63 -71.45 -50.69
N GLU A 2 23.01 -71.84 -51.91
CA GLU A 2 23.50 -70.92 -52.96
C GLU A 2 22.47 -70.07 -53.76
N PRO A 3 21.17 -70.42 -53.88
CA PRO A 3 20.26 -69.60 -54.70
C PRO A 3 19.83 -68.28 -54.04
N LEU A 4 19.88 -68.18 -52.71
CA LEU A 4 19.57 -66.95 -51.99
C LEU A 4 20.66 -65.87 -52.16
N PHE A 5 21.93 -66.26 -52.18
CA PHE A 5 23.04 -65.32 -52.37
C PHE A 5 23.11 -64.74 -53.80
N ASN A 6 22.73 -65.54 -54.81
CA ASN A 6 22.66 -65.07 -56.20
C ASN A 6 21.50 -64.07 -56.43
N PHE A 7 20.36 -64.27 -55.75
CA PHE A 7 19.24 -63.32 -55.79
C PHE A 7 19.60 -62.00 -55.09
N LEU A 8 20.24 -62.04 -53.92
CA LEU A 8 20.70 -60.83 -53.22
C LEU A 8 21.79 -60.05 -53.98
N GLY A 9 22.68 -60.75 -54.70
CA GLY A 9 23.70 -60.13 -55.53
C GLY A 9 23.16 -59.46 -56.80
N ASN A 10 22.16 -60.06 -57.46
CA ASN A 10 21.63 -59.55 -58.73
C ASN A 10 20.58 -58.42 -58.57
N TYR A 11 19.92 -58.35 -57.42
CA TYR A 11 18.86 -57.35 -57.14
C TYR A 11 19.29 -56.23 -56.17
N TRP A 12 20.59 -56.08 -55.88
CA TRP A 12 21.16 -55.00 -55.05
C TRP A 12 20.69 -53.59 -55.47
N TRP A 13 20.48 -53.36 -56.77
CA TRP A 13 20.03 -52.07 -57.31
C TRP A 13 18.59 -51.70 -56.91
N LEU A 14 17.77 -52.65 -56.45
CA LEU A 14 16.41 -52.37 -55.94
C LEU A 14 16.43 -51.48 -54.69
N VAL A 15 17.52 -51.50 -53.91
CA VAL A 15 17.68 -50.62 -52.74
C VAL A 15 17.68 -49.15 -53.16
N PHE A 16 18.15 -48.81 -54.36
CA PHE A 16 18.12 -47.43 -54.85
C PHE A 16 16.73 -47.00 -55.34
N VAL A 17 16.01 -47.88 -56.07
CA VAL A 17 14.65 -47.59 -56.57
C VAL A 17 13.64 -47.50 -55.43
N PHE A 18 13.70 -48.42 -54.47
CA PHE A 18 12.82 -48.40 -53.30
C PHE A 18 13.31 -47.46 -52.19
N GLY A 19 14.62 -47.23 -52.06
CA GLY A 19 15.21 -46.33 -51.06
C GLY A 19 14.90 -44.85 -51.31
N GLY A 20 14.87 -44.42 -52.58
CA GLY A 20 14.46 -43.06 -52.95
C GLY A 20 13.01 -42.75 -52.59
N MET A 21 12.09 -43.72 -52.75
CA MET A 21 10.71 -43.59 -52.29
C MET A 21 10.63 -43.59 -50.76
N ALA A 22 11.32 -44.48 -50.05
CA ALA A 22 11.30 -44.52 -48.59
C ALA A 22 11.75 -43.19 -47.94
N GLY A 23 12.78 -42.53 -48.50
CA GLY A 23 13.28 -41.24 -47.99
C GLY A 23 12.30 -40.07 -48.15
N GLY A 24 11.52 -40.02 -49.23
CA GLY A 24 10.50 -39.00 -49.45
C GLY A 24 9.31 -39.10 -48.49
N TRP A 25 8.90 -40.33 -48.18
CA TRP A 25 7.82 -40.60 -47.22
C TRP A 25 8.24 -40.30 -45.77
N ALA A 26 9.49 -40.59 -45.39
CA ALA A 26 10.05 -40.22 -44.08
C ALA A 26 10.04 -38.69 -43.86
N LYS A 27 10.44 -37.92 -44.88
CA LYS A 27 10.50 -36.45 -44.81
C LYS A 27 9.12 -35.78 -44.81
N SER A 28 8.11 -36.42 -45.40
CA SER A 28 6.72 -35.96 -45.37
C SER A 28 6.07 -36.16 -44.00
N ILE A 29 6.29 -37.34 -43.40
CA ILE A 29 5.78 -37.69 -42.06
C ILE A 29 6.44 -36.82 -40.99
N SER A 30 7.76 -36.55 -41.09
CA SER A 30 8.45 -35.65 -40.16
C SER A 30 7.90 -34.22 -40.22
N LYS A 31 7.68 -33.69 -41.43
CA LYS A 31 7.13 -32.33 -41.65
C LYS A 31 5.67 -32.19 -41.20
N ALA A 32 4.89 -33.26 -41.22
CA ALA A 32 3.53 -33.27 -40.66
C ALA A 32 3.55 -33.27 -39.11
N ASN A 33 4.50 -34.00 -38.52
CA ASN A 33 4.68 -34.06 -37.07
C ASN A 33 5.18 -32.72 -36.49
N GLU A 34 6.10 -32.05 -37.19
CA GLU A 34 6.60 -30.71 -36.82
C GLU A 34 5.48 -29.66 -36.75
N ARG A 35 4.51 -29.67 -37.69
CA ARG A 35 3.38 -28.72 -37.67
C ARG A 35 2.45 -28.97 -36.48
N ARG A 36 2.22 -30.24 -36.12
CA ARG A 36 1.43 -30.59 -34.92
C ARG A 36 2.16 -30.16 -33.65
N HIS A 37 3.47 -30.32 -33.61
CA HIS A 37 4.28 -29.90 -32.48
C HIS A 37 4.29 -28.37 -32.33
N ARG A 38 4.46 -27.61 -33.43
CA ARG A 38 4.35 -26.14 -33.43
C ARG A 38 3.00 -25.65 -32.92
N ARG A 39 1.89 -26.21 -33.41
CA ARG A 39 0.53 -25.87 -32.92
C ARG A 39 0.36 -26.13 -31.43
N LYS A 40 0.89 -27.26 -30.92
CA LYS A 40 0.87 -27.56 -29.48
C LYS A 40 1.68 -26.54 -28.70
N VAL A 41 2.88 -26.20 -29.15
CA VAL A 41 3.74 -25.19 -28.49
C VAL A 41 3.08 -23.81 -28.49
N GLU A 42 2.45 -23.41 -29.60
CA GLU A 42 1.68 -22.15 -29.68
C GLU A 42 0.51 -22.13 -28.71
N LEU A 43 -0.28 -23.22 -28.65
CA LEU A 43 -1.38 -23.34 -27.70
C LEU A 43 -0.90 -23.32 -26.25
N TYR A 44 0.18 -24.03 -25.90
CA TYR A 44 0.76 -23.97 -24.56
C TYR A 44 1.27 -22.57 -24.22
N ARG A 45 1.86 -21.86 -25.19
CA ARG A 45 2.33 -20.49 -25.00
C ARG A 45 1.17 -19.53 -24.77
N LEU A 46 0.09 -19.63 -25.54
CA LEU A 46 -1.13 -18.84 -25.34
C LEU A 46 -1.77 -19.16 -23.98
N LYS A 47 -1.86 -20.44 -23.61
CA LYS A 47 -2.42 -20.85 -22.32
C LYS A 47 -1.56 -20.37 -21.15
N ASN A 48 -0.24 -20.46 -21.25
CA ASN A 48 0.66 -19.92 -20.22
C ASN A 48 0.58 -18.39 -20.14
N GLN A 49 0.46 -17.69 -21.27
CA GLN A 49 0.26 -16.24 -21.29
C GLN A 49 -1.06 -15.85 -20.62
N GLN A 50 -2.14 -16.61 -20.84
CA GLN A 50 -3.41 -16.41 -20.15
C GLN A 50 -3.29 -16.65 -18.65
N VAL A 51 -2.64 -17.75 -18.23
CA VAL A 51 -2.41 -18.05 -16.80
C VAL A 51 -1.57 -16.96 -16.13
N VAL A 52 -0.53 -16.45 -16.81
CA VAL A 52 0.29 -15.35 -16.28
C VAL A 52 -0.49 -14.04 -16.21
N ALA A 53 -1.39 -13.77 -17.18
CA ALA A 53 -2.26 -12.59 -17.14
C ALA A 53 -3.37 -12.70 -16.08
N GLU A 54 -3.81 -13.91 -15.76
CA GLU A 54 -4.78 -14.19 -14.70
C GLU A 54 -4.14 -14.21 -13.30
N GLN A 55 -2.81 -14.32 -13.22
CA GLN A 55 -2.06 -14.27 -11.98
C GLN A 55 -1.75 -12.83 -11.57
N ALA A 56 -1.91 -12.55 -10.29
CA ALA A 56 -1.50 -11.28 -9.73
C ALA A 56 0.04 -11.21 -9.62
N SER A 57 0.62 -10.11 -10.11
CA SER A 57 2.03 -9.82 -9.91
C SER A 57 2.27 -9.41 -8.46
N GLN A 58 3.09 -10.17 -7.72
CA GLN A 58 3.47 -9.83 -6.34
C GLN A 58 4.14 -8.46 -6.23
N ALA A 59 4.91 -8.07 -7.25
CA ALA A 59 5.52 -6.74 -7.31
C ALA A 59 4.46 -5.63 -7.41
N GLU A 60 3.40 -5.83 -8.18
CA GLU A 60 2.28 -4.87 -8.26
C GLU A 60 1.53 -4.78 -6.93
N VAL A 61 1.26 -5.92 -6.28
CA VAL A 61 0.62 -5.95 -4.95
C VAL A 61 1.47 -5.16 -3.94
N ALA A 62 2.79 -5.37 -3.94
CA ALA A 62 3.71 -4.66 -3.04
C ALA A 62 3.69 -3.14 -3.27
N VAL A 63 3.65 -2.69 -4.54
CA VAL A 63 3.51 -1.26 -4.87
C VAL A 63 2.19 -0.70 -4.34
N LEU A 64 1.07 -1.43 -4.47
CA LEU A 64 -0.22 -1.00 -3.95
C LEU A 64 -0.26 -0.97 -2.41
N MET A 65 0.39 -1.92 -1.75
CA MET A 65 0.56 -1.90 -0.29
C MET A 65 1.37 -0.66 0.14
N ALA A 66 2.46 -0.33 -0.54
CA ALA A 66 3.24 0.86 -0.24
C ALA A 66 2.44 2.16 -0.48
N ALA A 67 1.64 2.22 -1.54
CA ALA A 67 0.77 3.37 -1.81
C ALA A 67 -0.31 3.53 -0.72
N HIS A 68 -0.95 2.43 -0.32
CA HIS A 68 -1.88 2.41 0.81
C HIS A 68 -1.20 2.90 2.11
N ASP A 69 -0.04 2.34 2.45
CA ASP A 69 0.69 2.71 3.66
C ASP A 69 1.09 4.20 3.64
N ALA A 70 1.41 4.76 2.47
CA ALA A 70 1.70 6.19 2.32
C ALA A 70 0.49 7.09 2.64
N VAL A 71 -0.72 6.71 2.21
CA VAL A 71 -1.94 7.47 2.54
C VAL A 71 -2.28 7.31 4.02
N ASN A 72 -2.15 6.09 4.56
CA ASN A 72 -2.35 5.84 6.00
C ASN A 72 -1.39 6.69 6.85
N HIS A 73 -0.12 6.80 6.47
CA HIS A 73 0.83 7.66 7.17
C HIS A 73 0.41 9.13 7.14
N LYS A 74 0.00 9.65 5.98
CA LYS A 74 -0.48 11.04 5.87
C LYS A 74 -1.72 11.29 6.75
N TRP A 75 -2.66 10.35 6.79
CA TRP A 75 -3.82 10.46 7.65
C TRP A 75 -3.45 10.37 9.14
N LEU A 76 -2.56 9.45 9.52
CA LEU A 76 -2.09 9.32 10.90
C LEU A 76 -1.46 10.60 11.43
N ASP A 77 -0.81 11.40 10.58
CA ASP A 77 -0.34 12.71 11.01
C ASP A 77 -1.49 13.61 11.50
N TYR A 78 -2.67 13.56 10.89
CA TYR A 78 -3.82 14.38 11.31
C TYR A 78 -4.44 13.91 12.62
N GLU A 79 -4.39 12.60 12.89
CA GLU A 79 -4.90 12.03 14.13
C GLU A 79 -3.90 12.21 15.28
N LEU A 80 -2.61 12.06 15.03
CA LEU A 80 -1.59 12.05 16.09
C LEU A 80 -1.00 13.44 16.39
N ASP A 81 -0.97 14.35 15.40
CA ASP A 81 -0.49 15.72 15.59
C ASP A 81 -1.65 16.64 15.99
N VAL A 82 -1.67 17.02 17.27
CA VAL A 82 -2.70 17.93 17.84
C VAL A 82 -2.71 19.28 17.12
N GLY A 83 -1.55 19.75 16.65
CA GLY A 83 -1.44 20.96 15.86
C GLY A 83 -2.18 20.84 14.53
N LYS A 84 -1.97 19.76 13.79
CA LYS A 84 -2.70 19.51 12.53
C LYS A 84 -4.20 19.34 12.77
N LEU A 85 -4.58 18.72 13.88
CA LEU A 85 -5.98 18.54 14.26
C LEU A 85 -6.67 19.89 14.50
N ILE A 86 -5.99 20.86 15.14
CA ILE A 86 -6.49 22.23 15.34
C ILE A 86 -6.53 23.01 14.03
N ASP A 87 -5.50 22.87 13.19
CA ASP A 87 -5.38 23.64 11.94
C ASP A 87 -6.37 23.13 10.87
N TYR A 88 -6.74 21.84 10.91
CA TYR A 88 -7.59 21.16 9.94
C TYR A 88 -8.64 20.23 10.59
N PRO A 89 -9.55 20.77 11.43
CA PRO A 89 -10.46 19.97 12.26
C PRO A 89 -11.48 19.16 11.46
N LEU A 90 -11.77 19.56 10.21
CA LEU A 90 -12.67 18.82 9.32
C LEU A 90 -12.15 17.40 9.00
N MET A 91 -10.83 17.16 9.06
CA MET A 91 -10.25 15.84 8.77
C MET A 91 -10.68 14.76 9.77
N SER A 92 -11.09 15.13 10.98
CA SER A 92 -11.59 14.22 12.01
C SER A 92 -13.10 14.36 12.28
N ASP A 93 -13.78 15.28 11.59
CA ASP A 93 -15.21 15.51 11.78
C ASP A 93 -16.06 14.51 10.97
N VAL A 94 -16.69 13.57 11.67
CA VAL A 94 -17.56 12.55 11.08
C VAL A 94 -18.92 13.08 10.59
N ARG A 95 -19.21 14.38 10.78
CA ARG A 95 -20.39 15.03 10.22
C ARG A 95 -20.14 15.52 8.79
N GLU A 96 -18.88 15.70 8.42
CA GLU A 96 -18.49 16.22 7.11
C GLU A 96 -18.57 15.12 6.05
N PRO A 97 -19.37 15.30 4.97
CA PRO A 97 -19.59 14.25 3.98
C PRO A 97 -18.31 13.75 3.30
N LEU A 98 -17.34 14.63 3.05
CA LEU A 98 -16.06 14.27 2.41
C LEU A 98 -15.19 13.44 3.35
N THR A 99 -15.16 13.78 4.63
CA THR A 99 -14.45 12.99 5.66
C THR A 99 -15.09 11.63 5.82
N VAL A 100 -16.42 11.54 5.83
CA VAL A 100 -17.13 10.26 5.85
C VAL A 100 -16.83 9.42 4.61
N ALA A 101 -16.80 10.02 3.41
CA ALA A 101 -16.46 9.33 2.18
C ALA A 101 -15.03 8.76 2.23
N PHE A 102 -14.07 9.57 2.68
CA PHE A 102 -12.69 9.15 2.92
C PHE A 102 -12.60 7.99 3.92
N LEU A 103 -13.25 8.09 5.09
CA LEU A 103 -13.21 7.05 6.12
C LEU A 103 -13.85 5.73 5.65
N ARG A 104 -14.89 5.81 4.82
CA ARG A 104 -15.49 4.61 4.19
C ARG A 104 -14.52 3.97 3.18
N ALA A 105 -13.93 4.77 2.30
CA ALA A 105 -12.95 4.29 1.32
C ALA A 105 -11.73 3.67 2.01
N LYS A 106 -11.28 4.28 3.12
CA LYS A 106 -10.24 3.72 3.98
C LYS A 106 -10.62 2.33 4.51
N LYS A 107 -11.80 2.22 5.14
CA LYS A 107 -12.27 0.95 5.71
C LYS A 107 -12.37 -0.15 4.66
N GLU A 108 -12.80 0.20 3.44
CA GLU A 108 -12.83 -0.72 2.31
C GLU A 108 -11.42 -1.16 1.91
N ALA A 109 -10.48 -0.23 1.71
CA ALA A 109 -9.09 -0.54 1.39
C ALA A 109 -8.41 -1.37 2.49
N ASP A 110 -8.63 -1.06 3.76
CA ASP A 110 -8.13 -1.82 4.92
C ASP A 110 -8.66 -3.26 4.91
N GLY A 111 -9.97 -3.43 4.68
CA GLY A 111 -10.59 -4.76 4.63
C GLY A 111 -10.10 -5.61 3.46
N LEU A 112 -9.56 -4.97 2.42
CA LEU A 112 -9.03 -5.66 1.24
C LEU A 112 -7.51 -5.88 1.29
N ARG A 113 -6.81 -5.22 2.23
CA ARG A 113 -5.34 -5.24 2.36
C ARG A 113 -4.85 -6.65 2.72
N PRO A 114 -3.94 -7.24 1.92
CA PRO A 114 -3.34 -8.53 2.27
C PRO A 114 -2.30 -8.38 3.39
N ALA A 115 -2.00 -9.47 4.10
CA ALA A 115 -0.95 -9.49 5.11
C ALA A 115 0.44 -9.53 4.44
N ALA A 116 0.57 -10.29 3.35
CA ALA A 116 1.74 -10.36 2.50
C ALA A 116 1.35 -10.21 1.01
N ALA A 117 2.25 -9.66 0.20
CA ALA A 117 2.01 -9.48 -1.23
C ALA A 117 1.69 -10.78 -1.98
N ALA A 118 2.15 -11.93 -1.46
CA ALA A 118 1.89 -13.25 -2.01
C ALA A 118 0.44 -13.74 -1.78
N ASP A 119 -0.33 -13.13 -0.88
CA ASP A 119 -1.69 -13.57 -0.53
C ASP A 119 -2.69 -13.25 -1.63
N ILE A 120 -2.42 -12.21 -2.44
CA ILE A 120 -3.22 -11.92 -3.63
C ILE A 120 -2.63 -12.71 -4.79
N THR A 121 -3.34 -13.76 -5.21
CA THR A 121 -2.90 -14.67 -6.27
C THR A 121 -3.65 -14.48 -7.59
N THR A 122 -4.86 -13.92 -7.54
CA THR A 122 -5.74 -13.76 -8.71
C THR A 122 -5.77 -12.31 -9.21
N ALA A 123 -5.82 -12.13 -10.53
CA ALA A 123 -5.94 -10.83 -11.16
C ALA A 123 -7.22 -10.08 -10.74
N ALA A 124 -8.31 -10.80 -10.50
CA ALA A 124 -9.57 -10.22 -10.01
C ALA A 124 -9.38 -9.58 -8.62
N ARG A 125 -8.73 -10.28 -7.69
CA ARG A 125 -8.47 -9.77 -6.34
C ARG A 125 -7.50 -8.59 -6.36
N LEU A 126 -6.48 -8.66 -7.21
CA LEU A 126 -5.57 -7.54 -7.45
C LEU A 126 -6.30 -6.31 -7.99
N ALA A 127 -7.22 -6.49 -8.94
CA ALA A 127 -8.01 -5.40 -9.49
C ALA A 127 -8.94 -4.75 -8.45
N GLU A 128 -9.58 -5.57 -7.60
CA GLU A 128 -10.42 -5.11 -6.49
C GLU A 128 -9.60 -4.28 -5.49
N TYR A 129 -8.45 -4.80 -5.03
CA TYR A 129 -7.57 -4.08 -4.11
C TYR A 129 -7.03 -2.79 -4.74
N ARG A 130 -6.60 -2.84 -6.00
CA ARG A 130 -6.15 -1.65 -6.75
C ARG A 130 -7.23 -0.57 -6.81
N SER A 131 -8.48 -0.96 -7.09
CA SER A 131 -9.61 -0.04 -7.16
C SER A 131 -9.88 0.61 -5.79
N ALA A 132 -9.86 -0.18 -4.72
CA ALA A 132 -10.08 0.33 -3.37
C ALA A 132 -8.97 1.28 -2.90
N VAL A 133 -7.70 0.94 -3.13
CA VAL A 133 -6.56 1.83 -2.82
C VAL A 133 -6.68 3.13 -3.59
N ARG A 134 -7.05 3.08 -4.88
CA ARG A 134 -7.23 4.28 -5.70
C ARG A 134 -8.38 5.16 -5.21
N SER A 135 -9.51 4.55 -4.86
CA SER A 135 -10.66 5.27 -4.29
C SER A 135 -10.29 5.90 -2.95
N TYR A 136 -9.49 5.21 -2.13
CA TYR A 136 -8.98 5.72 -0.87
C TYR A 136 -8.07 6.95 -1.06
N GLU A 137 -7.08 6.87 -1.96
CA GLU A 137 -6.20 7.99 -2.33
C GLU A 137 -7.01 9.23 -2.74
N ILE A 138 -7.92 9.07 -3.71
CA ILE A 138 -8.71 10.17 -4.26
C ILE A 138 -9.61 10.79 -3.18
N ALA A 139 -10.31 9.96 -2.41
CA ALA A 139 -11.19 10.45 -1.36
C ALA A 139 -10.41 11.23 -0.28
N PHE A 140 -9.21 10.75 0.10
CA PHE A 140 -8.34 11.44 1.02
C PHE A 140 -7.88 12.80 0.45
N GLU A 141 -7.39 12.84 -0.78
CA GLU A 141 -6.94 14.10 -1.42
C GLU A 141 -8.06 15.14 -1.50
N ILE A 142 -9.28 14.73 -1.84
CA ILE A 142 -10.44 15.62 -1.89
C ILE A 142 -10.78 16.16 -0.49
N ALA A 143 -10.84 15.28 0.52
CA ALA A 143 -11.11 15.68 1.91
C ALA A 143 -10.01 16.62 2.44
N GLU A 144 -8.74 16.32 2.17
CA GLU A 144 -7.60 17.12 2.60
C GLU A 144 -7.61 18.51 1.93
N HIS A 145 -7.93 18.57 0.65
CA HIS A 145 -8.05 19.84 -0.07
C HIS A 145 -9.16 20.72 0.52
N GLU A 146 -10.33 20.12 0.81
CA GLU A 146 -11.43 20.85 1.41
C GLU A 146 -11.09 21.31 2.83
N ALA A 147 -10.48 20.45 3.64
CA ALA A 147 -10.04 20.81 4.98
C ALA A 147 -9.03 21.97 4.95
N LYS A 148 -8.11 21.99 3.98
CA LYS A 148 -7.16 23.09 3.76
C LYS A 148 -7.84 24.38 3.27
N ARG A 149 -8.95 24.27 2.54
CA ARG A 149 -9.74 25.41 2.07
C ARG A 149 -10.57 26.05 3.19
N ILE A 150 -11.22 25.23 4.02
CA ILE A 150 -12.08 25.67 5.12
C ILE A 150 -11.27 26.08 6.35
N LYS A 151 -10.27 25.28 6.75
CA LYS A 151 -9.49 25.46 7.99
C LYS A 151 -10.42 25.61 9.21
N ASP A 152 -10.39 26.77 9.85
CA ASP A 152 -11.17 27.14 11.02
C ASP A 152 -12.40 28.01 10.69
N ALA A 153 -12.76 28.15 9.41
CA ALA A 153 -13.86 29.03 8.97
C ALA A 153 -15.24 28.60 9.49
N ASN A 154 -15.41 27.33 9.87
CA ASN A 154 -16.65 26.81 10.47
C ASN A 154 -16.83 27.23 11.95
N PHE A 155 -15.81 27.81 12.57
CA PHE A 155 -15.85 28.30 13.95
C PHE A 155 -16.19 29.79 13.99
N THR A 156 -16.89 30.23 15.03
CA THR A 156 -17.17 31.64 15.30
C THR A 156 -15.89 32.39 15.69
N GLY A 157 -15.91 33.73 15.66
CA GLY A 157 -14.74 34.56 16.04
C GLY A 157 -14.13 34.18 17.40
N PRO A 158 -14.92 34.16 18.49
CA PRO A 158 -14.43 33.77 19.80
C PRO A 158 -13.89 32.33 19.87
N GLU A 159 -14.47 31.40 19.13
CA GLU A 159 -13.98 30.01 19.06
C GLU A 159 -12.65 29.92 18.33
N ARG A 160 -12.46 30.67 17.23
CA ARG A 160 -11.16 30.75 16.54
C ARG A 160 -10.07 31.35 17.43
N ASP A 161 -10.39 32.34 18.26
CA ASP A 161 -9.45 32.92 19.21
C ASP A 161 -9.01 31.90 20.28
N ARG A 162 -9.94 31.06 20.74
CA ARG A 162 -9.65 29.92 21.64
C ARG A 162 -8.76 28.89 20.97
N LEU A 163 -9.06 28.50 19.72
CA LEU A 163 -8.22 27.59 18.93
C LEU A 163 -6.81 28.14 18.72
N ALA A 164 -6.68 29.42 18.35
CA ALA A 164 -5.39 30.08 18.18
C ALA A 164 -4.59 30.13 19.50
N THR A 165 -5.26 30.34 20.62
CA THR A 165 -4.65 30.30 21.96
C THR A 165 -4.17 28.91 22.32
N ALA A 166 -5.01 27.88 22.10
CA ALA A 166 -4.65 26.49 22.30
C ALA A 166 -3.43 26.09 21.46
N ARG A 167 -3.37 26.51 20.19
CA ARG A 167 -2.24 26.22 19.30
C ARG A 167 -0.93 26.80 19.81
N LYS A 168 -0.95 28.04 20.32
CA LYS A 168 0.23 28.69 20.93
C LYS A 168 0.68 27.94 22.19
N LEU A 169 -0.25 27.54 23.05
CA LEU A 169 0.05 26.79 24.27
C LEU A 169 0.63 25.41 23.97
N LEU A 170 0.12 24.70 22.95
CA LEU A 170 0.68 23.41 22.53
C LEU A 170 2.10 23.55 21.98
N ARG A 171 2.39 24.63 21.26
CA ARG A 171 3.76 24.91 20.80
C ARG A 171 4.74 25.02 21.97
N ILE A 172 4.32 25.63 23.08
CA ILE A 172 5.12 25.71 24.31
C ILE A 172 5.22 24.33 24.97
N ALA A 173 4.13 23.56 24.99
CA ALA A 173 4.12 22.21 25.55
C ALA A 173 5.03 21.23 24.79
N GLU A 174 5.24 21.44 23.49
CA GLU A 174 6.14 20.66 22.64
C GLU A 174 7.57 21.22 22.56
N ASP A 175 7.82 22.41 23.12
CA ASP A 175 9.13 23.05 23.07
C ASP A 175 10.11 22.38 24.04
N VAL A 176 11.18 21.82 23.49
CA VAL A 176 12.26 21.16 24.24
C VAL A 176 13.01 22.15 25.15
N ALA A 177 13.04 23.44 24.78
CA ALA A 177 13.71 24.47 25.56
C ALA A 177 12.96 24.83 26.86
N ALA A 178 11.63 24.72 26.88
CA ALA A 178 10.79 25.04 28.03
C ALA A 178 11.04 24.09 29.21
N THR A 179 10.72 24.52 30.43
CA THR A 179 10.85 23.66 31.62
C THR A 179 9.71 22.61 31.69
N PRO A 180 9.93 21.45 32.33
CA PRO A 180 8.88 20.45 32.55
C PRO A 180 7.56 21.00 33.11
N ALA A 181 7.64 21.90 34.10
CA ALA A 181 6.46 22.47 34.76
C ALA A 181 5.68 23.43 33.84
N GLU A 182 6.39 24.24 33.05
CA GLU A 182 5.78 25.12 32.05
C GLU A 182 5.08 24.30 30.96
N ARG A 183 5.69 23.21 30.48
CA ARG A 183 5.08 22.32 29.49
C ARG A 183 3.79 21.68 29.99
N GLN A 184 3.80 21.12 31.20
CA GLN A 184 2.60 20.53 31.80
C GLN A 184 1.49 21.58 32.02
N THR A 185 1.84 22.79 32.44
CA THR A 185 0.88 23.88 32.63
C THR A 185 0.29 24.35 31.31
N ALA A 186 1.13 24.52 30.27
CA ALA A 186 0.70 24.88 28.93
C ALA A 186 -0.22 23.80 28.32
N TYR A 187 0.12 22.52 28.49
CA TYR A 187 -0.70 21.40 28.06
C TYR A 187 -2.09 21.40 28.72
N LYS A 188 -2.15 21.50 30.06
CA LYS A 188 -3.43 21.53 30.79
C LYS A 188 -4.31 22.71 30.36
N ARG A 189 -3.71 23.88 30.12
CA ARG A 189 -4.43 25.05 29.63
C ARG A 189 -4.91 24.86 28.19
N ALA A 190 -4.06 24.33 27.30
CA ALA A 190 -4.45 24.05 25.92
C ALA A 190 -5.64 23.08 25.85
N ARG A 191 -5.61 22.00 26.65
CA ARG A 191 -6.72 21.05 26.76
C ARG A 191 -8.03 21.74 27.17
N LYS A 192 -7.98 22.66 28.14
CA LYS A 192 -9.16 23.43 28.57
C LYS A 192 -9.69 24.34 27.46
N GLU A 193 -8.81 24.94 26.67
CA GLU A 193 -9.22 25.79 25.55
C GLU A 193 -9.89 25.00 24.41
N LEU A 194 -9.42 23.78 24.15
CA LEU A 194 -9.99 22.89 23.13
C LEU A 194 -11.29 22.21 23.57
N ASP A 195 -11.55 22.16 24.88
CA ASP A 195 -12.73 21.53 25.43
C ASP A 195 -14.03 22.14 24.88
N GLY A 196 -14.92 21.27 24.44
CA GLY A 196 -16.19 21.62 23.78
C GLY A 196 -16.07 22.13 22.34
N LEU A 197 -14.87 22.35 21.79
CA LEU A 197 -14.67 22.78 20.40
C LEU A 197 -14.28 21.61 19.50
N ILE A 198 -13.31 20.81 19.94
CA ILE A 198 -12.82 19.67 19.17
C ILE A 198 -12.66 18.48 20.11
N VAL A 199 -13.17 17.31 19.69
CA VAL A 199 -12.94 16.05 20.40
C VAL A 199 -11.56 15.55 20.05
N LEU A 200 -10.65 15.52 21.03
CA LEU A 200 -9.33 14.93 20.88
C LEU A 200 -9.44 13.41 21.03
N PRO A 201 -9.01 12.61 20.04
CA PRO A 201 -8.94 11.17 20.19
C PRO A 201 -8.01 10.75 21.34
N ASP A 202 -8.35 9.66 22.03
CA ASP A 202 -7.55 9.15 23.16
C ASP A 202 -6.11 8.82 22.74
N VAL A 203 -5.93 8.34 21.51
CA VAL A 203 -4.63 8.04 20.92
C VAL A 203 -3.76 9.29 20.74
N THR A 204 -4.38 10.41 20.37
CA THR A 204 -3.74 11.72 20.23
C THR A 204 -3.27 12.22 21.58
N LEU A 205 -4.10 12.08 22.61
CA LEU A 205 -3.78 12.44 23.99
C LEU A 205 -2.61 11.59 24.51
N ALA A 206 -2.66 10.27 24.33
CA ALA A 206 -1.61 9.37 24.76
C ALA A 206 -0.26 9.65 24.05
N ALA A 207 -0.30 9.92 22.74
CA ALA A 207 0.90 10.26 21.97
C ALA A 207 1.54 11.57 22.46
N LEU A 208 0.72 12.60 22.73
CA LEU A 208 1.20 13.86 23.24
C LEU A 208 1.73 13.74 24.68
N GLU A 209 1.05 12.99 25.55
CA GLU A 209 1.50 12.73 26.92
C GLU A 209 2.84 11.96 26.93
N ALA A 210 2.99 10.93 26.10
CA ALA A 210 4.24 10.20 25.96
C ALA A 210 5.38 11.09 25.46
N LYS A 211 5.11 11.98 24.50
CA LYS A 211 6.09 12.96 23.98
C LYS A 211 6.52 13.95 25.06
N VAL A 212 5.57 14.50 25.82
CA VAL A 212 5.85 15.43 26.92
C VAL A 212 6.61 14.72 28.06
N ALA A 213 6.21 13.51 28.43
CA ALA A 213 6.84 12.72 29.49
C ALA A 213 8.27 12.30 29.11
N GLY A 214 8.48 11.77 27.90
CA GLY A 214 9.81 11.38 27.42
C GLY A 214 10.81 12.54 27.39
N MET A 215 10.36 13.76 27.09
CA MET A 215 11.19 14.98 27.15
C MET A 215 11.43 15.50 28.58
N ILE A 216 10.61 15.11 29.56
CA ILE A 216 10.86 15.40 30.98
C ILE A 216 11.99 14.48 31.48
N ASP A 217 11.91 13.18 31.16
CA ASP A 217 12.90 12.19 31.61
C ASP A 217 14.25 12.38 30.91
N ALA A 218 14.28 12.67 29.61
CA ALA A 218 15.54 12.87 28.87
C ALA A 218 16.35 14.10 29.31
N ARG A 219 15.73 15.08 29.99
CA ARG A 219 16.44 16.26 30.54
C ARG A 219 16.87 16.05 31.99
N ARG A 220 16.43 14.96 32.62
CA ARG A 220 16.94 14.48 33.91
C ARG A 220 18.15 13.60 33.62
N ASP A 221 19.23 14.21 33.13
CA ASP A 221 20.46 13.47 32.82
C ASP A 221 21.06 12.85 34.11
N PRO A 222 21.54 11.59 34.04
CA PRO A 222 22.10 10.83 35.16
C PRO A 222 23.44 11.39 35.69
N GLU A 223 24.06 12.36 35.01
CA GLU A 223 25.29 13.01 35.47
C GLU A 223 25.09 13.89 36.70
N ALA A 224 23.87 14.42 36.92
CA ALA A 224 23.57 15.18 38.13
C ALA A 224 23.48 14.28 39.38
N ASP A 225 23.02 13.04 39.22
CA ASP A 225 22.92 12.07 40.31
C ASP A 225 24.28 11.38 40.60
N ALA A 226 25.18 11.30 39.61
CA ALA A 226 26.54 10.76 39.78
C ALA A 226 27.53 11.72 40.47
N GLN A 227 27.21 13.02 40.58
CA GLN A 227 28.02 14.01 41.30
C GLN A 227 27.51 14.28 42.73
N MET A 228 26.39 13.67 43.13
CA MET A 228 25.80 13.76 44.47
C MET A 228 25.91 12.45 45.29
N ALA A 229 26.61 11.43 44.77
CA ALA A 229 26.96 10.19 45.48
C ALA A 229 28.47 10.12 45.75
#